data_AF-A0A3A8T4N8-F1
#
_entry.id   AF-A0A3A8T4N8-F1
#
_cell.length_a   1.000
_cell.length_b   1.000
_cell.length_c   1.000
_cell.angle_alpha   90.00
_cell.angle_beta   90.00
_cell.angle_gamma   90.00
#
_symmetry.space_group_name_H-M   'P 1'
#
loop_
_entity.id
_entity.type
_entity.pdbx_description
1 polymer ?
#
loop_
_entity_poly.entity_id
_entity_poly.type
_entity_poly.pdbx_seq_one_letter_code
_entity_poly.pdbx_strand_id
1 'polypeptide(L)'
;MICCVKTHPGNPTRCGATDFEAEEILFGARVAKELAREDLPEWKRYRMNEYEKCQNQDWIGSCYDCFRLCEGQQGEWPHDRCFRQRKGR
;
A
#
# COMPACT_ATOMS: atom_id res chain seq x y z
N MET A 1 19.14 1.98 7.60
CA MET A 1 18.31 0.88 7.05
C MET A 1 17.61 1.21 5.73
N ILE A 2 17.14 2.45 5.48
CA ILE A 2 16.35 2.82 4.29
C ILE A 2 17.08 2.65 2.93
N CYS A 3 18.41 2.68 2.88
CA CYS A 3 19.15 2.53 1.61
C CYS A 3 19.13 1.10 1.03
N CYS A 4 19.19 0.06 1.85
CA CYS A 4 19.35 -1.31 1.33
C CYS A 4 18.12 -1.81 0.56
N VAL A 5 16.91 -1.45 1.01
CA VAL A 5 15.64 -1.80 0.33
C VAL A 5 15.54 -1.12 -1.03
N LYS A 6 15.96 0.15 -1.13
CA LYS A 6 16.00 0.89 -2.40
C LYS A 6 16.98 0.27 -3.41
N THR A 7 18.09 -0.29 -2.95
CA THR A 7 19.09 -0.96 -3.80
C THR A 7 18.67 -2.37 -4.21
N HIS A 8 17.90 -3.07 -3.37
CA HIS A 8 17.44 -4.44 -3.61
C HIS A 8 15.91 -4.57 -3.44
N PRO A 9 15.11 -3.99 -4.36
CA PRO A 9 13.64 -3.99 -4.25
C PRO A 9 13.00 -5.38 -4.31
N GLY A 10 13.73 -6.38 -4.82
CA GLY A 10 13.24 -7.77 -4.93
C GLY A 10 13.53 -8.66 -3.71
N ASN A 11 14.33 -8.20 -2.73
CA ASN A 11 14.62 -9.00 -1.53
C ASN A 11 14.85 -8.12 -0.28
N PRO A 12 13.78 -7.46 0.22
CA PRO A 12 13.84 -6.63 1.43
C PRO A 12 14.22 -7.41 2.69
N THR A 13 13.99 -8.74 2.76
CA THR A 13 14.41 -9.59 3.89
C THR A 13 15.93 -9.60 4.08
N ARG A 14 16.71 -9.47 2.98
CA ARG A 14 18.19 -9.31 3.07
C ARG A 14 18.62 -8.00 3.72
N CYS A 15 17.71 -7.04 3.85
CA CYS A 15 17.98 -5.73 4.42
C CYS A 15 17.58 -5.65 5.90
N GLY A 16 17.21 -6.79 6.50
CA GLY A 16 16.73 -6.88 7.87
C GLY A 16 15.25 -6.55 8.03
N ALA A 17 14.48 -6.44 6.93
CA ALA A 17 13.03 -6.38 6.99
C ALA A 17 12.50 -7.73 7.46
N THR A 18 11.54 -7.71 8.37
CA THR A 18 10.78 -8.91 8.73
C THR A 18 9.99 -9.42 7.52
N ASP A 19 9.64 -10.71 7.46
CA ASP A 19 8.89 -11.28 6.32
C ASP A 19 7.61 -10.48 6.01
N PHE A 20 6.94 -9.96 7.05
CA PHE A 20 5.78 -9.09 6.92
C PHE A 20 6.09 -7.73 6.28
N GLU A 21 7.16 -7.05 6.72
CA GLU A 21 7.59 -5.80 6.09
C GLU A 21 8.06 -6.02 4.64
N ALA A 22 8.73 -7.15 4.40
CA ALA A 22 9.17 -7.55 3.07
C ALA A 22 7.99 -7.75 2.11
N GLU A 23 6.95 -8.44 2.56
CA GLU A 23 5.70 -8.59 1.80
C GLU A 23 5.03 -7.25 1.55
N GLU A 24 5.00 -6.34 2.53
CA GLU A 24 4.38 -5.02 2.37
C GLU A 24 5.11 -4.15 1.33
N ILE A 25 6.45 -4.17 1.35
CA ILE A 25 7.30 -3.47 0.38
C ILE A 25 7.10 -4.05 -1.03
N LEU A 26 7.13 -5.38 -1.17
CA LEU A 26 6.91 -6.07 -2.44
C LEU A 26 5.49 -5.82 -2.98
N PHE A 27 4.53 -5.72 -2.08
CA PHE A 27 3.15 -5.41 -2.41
C PHE A 27 2.99 -3.99 -2.95
N GLY A 28 3.60 -3.00 -2.30
CA GLY A 28 3.64 -1.62 -2.81
C GLY A 28 4.24 -1.54 -4.21
N ALA A 29 5.35 -2.27 -4.45
CA ALA A 29 5.95 -2.36 -5.78
C ALA A 29 5.03 -3.02 -6.83
N ARG A 30 4.27 -4.06 -6.44
CA ARG A 30 3.27 -4.70 -7.30
C ARG A 30 2.12 -3.75 -7.62
N VAL A 31 1.63 -3.01 -6.64
CA VAL A 31 0.56 -2.01 -6.82
C VAL A 31 1.00 -0.92 -7.78
N ALA A 32 2.21 -0.37 -7.60
CA ALA A 32 2.76 0.64 -8.53
C ALA A 32 2.92 0.09 -9.96
N LYS A 33 3.38 -1.15 -10.10
CA LYS A 33 3.49 -1.82 -11.42
C LYS A 33 2.13 -2.04 -12.08
N GLU A 34 1.12 -2.44 -11.30
CA GLU A 34 -0.22 -2.59 -11.82
C GLU A 34 -0.81 -1.23 -12.21
N LEU A 35 -0.63 -0.18 -11.39
CA LEU A 35 -1.09 1.18 -11.68
C LEU A 35 -0.52 1.74 -12.99
N ALA A 36 0.68 1.31 -13.38
CA ALA A 36 1.29 1.64 -14.67
C ALA A 36 0.59 0.98 -15.88
N ARG A 37 -0.34 0.05 -15.66
CA ARG A 37 -1.17 -0.54 -16.71
C ARG A 37 -2.36 0.37 -17.00
N GLU A 38 -2.51 0.74 -18.27
CA GLU A 38 -3.62 1.60 -18.73
C GLU A 38 -4.97 0.87 -18.75
N ASP A 39 -4.95 -0.47 -18.86
CA ASP A 39 -6.11 -1.37 -18.88
C ASP A 39 -6.55 -1.80 -17.46
N LEU A 40 -6.73 -0.83 -16.56
CA LEU A 40 -7.25 -1.11 -15.22
C LEU A 40 -8.65 -0.55 -15.05
N PRO A 41 -9.60 -1.32 -14.50
CA PRO A 41 -10.91 -0.79 -14.14
C PRO A 41 -10.78 0.33 -13.10
N GLU A 42 -11.68 1.30 -13.18
CA GLU A 42 -11.61 2.55 -12.39
C GLU A 42 -11.55 2.30 -10.88
N TRP A 43 -12.24 1.28 -10.39
CA TRP A 43 -12.20 0.88 -8.98
C TRP A 43 -10.81 0.41 -8.52
N LYS A 44 -10.02 -0.23 -9.40
CA LYS A 44 -8.63 -0.60 -9.09
C LYS A 44 -7.78 0.66 -8.99
N ARG A 45 -7.92 1.58 -9.95
CA ARG A 45 -7.18 2.85 -9.95
C ARG A 45 -7.50 3.65 -8.68
N TYR A 46 -8.77 3.74 -8.30
CA TYR A 46 -9.21 4.38 -7.06
C TYR A 46 -8.53 3.78 -5.82
N ARG A 47 -8.58 2.45 -5.67
CA ARG A 47 -7.95 1.77 -4.53
C ARG A 47 -6.45 2.00 -4.47
N MET A 48 -5.75 1.85 -5.59
CA MET A 48 -4.30 2.02 -5.64
C MET A 48 -3.91 3.45 -5.25
N ASN A 49 -4.67 4.44 -5.72
CA ASN A 49 -4.49 5.83 -5.34
C ASN A 49 -4.79 6.07 -3.83
N GLU A 50 -5.80 5.42 -3.26
CA GLU A 50 -6.05 5.45 -1.81
C GLU A 50 -4.93 4.78 -1.00
N TYR A 51 -4.31 3.73 -1.54
CA TYR A 51 -3.18 3.06 -0.90
C TYR A 51 -1.90 3.90 -0.93
N GLU A 52 -1.59 4.55 -2.05
CA GLU A 52 -0.48 5.52 -2.11
C GLU A 52 -0.70 6.67 -1.12
N LYS A 53 -1.95 7.16 -1.04
CA LYS A 53 -2.37 8.12 -0.04
C LYS A 53 -2.19 7.59 1.38
N CYS A 54 -2.53 6.34 1.64
CA CYS A 54 -2.36 5.73 2.96
C CYS A 54 -0.89 5.58 3.33
N GLN A 55 0.00 5.27 2.37
CA GLN A 55 1.45 5.23 2.61
C GLN A 55 2.07 6.62 2.80
N ASN A 56 1.61 7.64 2.05
CA ASN A 56 2.20 8.98 2.09
C ASN A 56 1.64 9.87 3.20
N GLN A 57 0.50 9.53 3.76
CA GLN A 57 -0.16 10.31 4.80
C GLN A 57 -0.19 9.47 6.07
N ASP A 58 -0.14 10.08 7.25
CA ASP A 58 -0.32 9.40 8.55
C ASP A 58 -1.76 8.86 8.68
N TRP A 59 -2.02 7.72 8.06
CA TRP A 59 -3.29 7.01 8.17
C TRP A 59 -3.26 6.10 9.39
N ILE A 60 -4.41 6.00 10.02
CA ILE A 60 -4.62 5.03 11.09
C ILE A 60 -4.91 3.67 10.43
N GLY A 61 -4.21 2.63 10.88
CA GLY A 61 -4.42 1.24 10.43
C GLY A 61 -3.37 0.75 9.43
N SER A 62 -3.34 -0.56 9.21
CA SER A 62 -2.46 -1.18 8.22
C SER A 62 -3.01 -0.95 6.81
N CYS A 63 -2.38 -0.06 6.05
CA CYS A 63 -2.73 0.23 4.66
C CYS A 63 -2.84 -1.03 3.79
N TYR A 64 -1.98 -2.02 4.06
CA TYR A 64 -2.02 -3.33 3.43
C TYR A 64 -3.33 -4.08 3.66
N ASP A 65 -3.82 -4.11 4.90
CA ASP A 65 -5.03 -4.82 5.29
C ASP A 65 -6.27 -4.18 4.64
N CYS A 66 -6.31 -2.85 4.66
CA CYS A 66 -7.36 -2.07 4.01
C CYS A 66 -7.36 -2.21 2.49
N PHE A 67 -6.19 -2.35 1.87
CA PHE A 67 -6.10 -2.67 0.45
C PHE A 67 -6.74 -4.03 0.16
N ARG A 68 -6.43 -5.07 0.94
CA ARG A 68 -7.01 -6.41 0.79
C ARG A 68 -8.53 -6.40 0.95
N LEU A 69 -9.03 -5.66 1.95
CA LEU A 69 -10.47 -5.48 2.13
C LEU A 69 -11.11 -4.77 0.93
N CYS A 70 -10.49 -3.69 0.47
CA CYS A 70 -10.95 -2.99 -0.73
C CYS A 70 -10.92 -3.89 -1.97
N GLU A 71 -9.98 -4.84 -2.05
CA GLU A 71 -9.90 -5.88 -3.09
C GLU A 71 -11.07 -6.84 -3.09
N GLY A 72 -11.41 -7.38 -1.92
CA GLY A 72 -12.60 -8.22 -1.77
C GLY A 72 -13.90 -7.48 -2.12
N GLN A 73 -13.95 -6.16 -1.87
CA GLN A 73 -15.13 -5.32 -2.09
C GLN A 73 -15.13 -4.57 -3.44
N GLN A 74 -14.20 -4.91 -4.36
CA GLN A 74 -14.14 -4.35 -5.72
C GLN A 74 -14.21 -2.81 -5.82
N GLY A 75 -13.66 -2.07 -4.87
CA GLY A 75 -13.57 -0.60 -4.95
C GLY A 75 -14.02 0.15 -3.71
N GLU A 76 -14.66 -0.52 -2.75
CA GLU A 76 -15.05 0.15 -1.51
C GLU A 76 -13.88 0.20 -0.54
N TRP A 77 -13.31 1.39 -0.35
CA TRP A 77 -12.23 1.60 0.61
C TRP A 77 -12.81 1.69 2.03
N PRO A 78 -12.30 0.89 2.99
CA PRO A 78 -12.84 0.86 4.35
C PRO A 78 -12.40 2.09 5.15
N HIS A 79 -13.10 3.22 4.95
CA HIS A 79 -12.85 4.48 5.67
C HIS A 79 -13.08 4.38 7.18
N ASP A 80 -13.79 3.36 7.65
CA ASP A 80 -14.00 3.11 9.09
C ASP A 80 -12.71 2.61 9.78
N ARG A 81 -11.87 1.87 9.06
CA ARG A 81 -10.63 1.27 9.58
C ARG A 81 -9.38 1.98 9.12
N CYS A 82 -9.37 2.39 7.86
CA CYS A 82 -8.30 3.16 7.27
C CYS A 82 -8.81 4.55 6.94
N PHE A 83 -8.52 5.47 7.83
CA PHE A 83 -8.78 6.89 7.66
C PHE A 83 -7.52 7.68 7.96
N ARG A 84 -7.41 8.81 7.27
CA ARG A 84 -6.38 9.79 7.56
C ARG A 84 -6.56 10.24 9.01
N GLN A 85 -5.51 10.13 9.83
CA GLN A 85 -5.56 10.72 11.17
C GLN A 85 -5.84 12.20 10.98
N ARG A 86 -7.03 12.68 11.39
CA ARG A 86 -7.28 14.12 11.47
C ARG A 86 -6.25 14.63 12.46
N LYS A 87 -5.23 15.33 11.96
CA LYS A 87 -4.21 15.98 12.77
C LYS A 87 -4.93 16.96 13.70
N GLY A 88 -5.27 16.45 14.88
CA GLY A 88 -5.85 17.20 15.97
C GLY A 88 -4.82 18.23 16.40
N ARG A 89 -5.30 19.47 16.43
CA ARG A 89 -4.64 20.71 16.80
C ARG A 89 -3.88 20.63 18.12
#